data_AF-Q16T23-F1
#
_entry.id   AF-Q16T23-F1
#
_cell.length_a   1.000
_cell.length_b   1.000
_cell.length_c   1.000
_cell.angle_alpha   90.00
_cell.angle_beta   90.00
_cell.angle_gamma   90.00
#
_symmetry.space_group_name_H-M   'P 1'
#
loop_
_entity.id
_entity.type
_entity.pdbx_description
1 polymer ?
#
loop_
_entity_poly.entity_id
_entity_poly.type
_entity_poly.pdbx_seq_one_letter_code
_entity_poly.pdbx_strand_id
1 'polypeptide(L)'
;MDDYMPPRYQLLGRIGEGVHGVVVKARDLSNDDKIVAIKKLALRTKHGWISPNTIREIKVLQNSQCENILSLLDMYPDLSGISLVFEYMPYTLYSKMKDEEHPLSRHEIRRYMAMLLNGLKYLHELLIMHRDIKPANLLIDRHDVLKICDFGLARLFNDQDPSKVYSPQVATRWYRAPEILWGCQTYGPSIDMWAAGCVFAEMLRGVPLFSGATDIEQLALVVRTLGTPILKEWPEVRSLPDYNKIRFPNAKGERWEDIFPSFTTKNEIGLVDGLVMYNPNRRLTAEK
;
A
#
# COMPACT_ATOMS: atom_id res chain seq x y z
N MET A 1 -26.59 -17.28 -14.53
CA MET A 1 -27.02 -17.54 -13.14
C MET A 1 -26.79 -16.21 -12.47
N ASP A 2 -27.83 -15.40 -12.45
CA ASP A 2 -27.69 -13.95 -12.41
C ASP A 2 -27.41 -13.52 -10.97
N ASP A 3 -26.26 -12.88 -10.77
CA ASP A 3 -25.89 -12.31 -9.48
C ASP A 3 -26.96 -11.31 -9.02
N TYR A 4 -27.31 -11.32 -7.74
CA TYR A 4 -28.32 -10.41 -7.21
C TYR A 4 -27.76 -8.99 -7.13
N MET A 5 -28.41 -8.06 -7.82
CA MET A 5 -28.13 -6.63 -7.72
C MET A 5 -29.43 -5.92 -7.30
N PRO A 6 -29.44 -5.19 -6.17
CA PRO A 6 -30.60 -4.42 -5.76
C PRO A 6 -31.05 -3.47 -6.87
N PRO A 7 -32.37 -3.24 -7.06
CA PRO A 7 -32.89 -2.31 -8.09
C PRO A 7 -32.31 -0.90 -8.00
N ARG A 8 -31.79 -0.51 -6.83
CA ARG A 8 -31.05 0.74 -6.59
C ARG A 8 -29.82 0.89 -7.47
N TYR A 9 -29.12 -0.20 -7.79
CA TYR A 9 -27.85 -0.15 -8.52
C TYR A 9 -28.03 -0.60 -9.96
N GLN A 10 -27.75 0.28 -10.92
CA GLN A 10 -27.70 -0.04 -12.34
C GLN A 10 -26.27 -0.36 -12.76
N LEU A 11 -26.00 -1.61 -13.15
CA LEU A 11 -24.68 -2.05 -13.62
C LEU A 11 -24.27 -1.31 -14.91
N LEU A 12 -23.06 -0.75 -14.93
CA LEU A 12 -22.50 -0.07 -16.10
C LEU A 12 -21.36 -0.84 -16.76
N GLY A 13 -20.69 -1.73 -16.03
CA GLY A 13 -19.65 -2.59 -16.58
C GLY A 13 -18.64 -3.06 -15.54
N ARG A 14 -17.76 -3.97 -15.94
CA ARG A 14 -16.65 -4.46 -15.10
C ARG A 14 -15.47 -3.50 -15.18
N ILE A 15 -14.85 -3.18 -14.04
CA ILE A 15 -13.70 -2.26 -13.97
C ILE A 15 -12.45 -2.90 -13.35
N GLY A 16 -12.56 -4.09 -12.76
CA GLY A 16 -11.39 -4.78 -12.23
C GLY A 16 -11.65 -6.21 -11.77
N GLU A 17 -10.56 -6.87 -11.42
CA GLU A 17 -10.51 -8.16 -10.73
C GLU A 17 -9.51 -8.03 -9.59
N GLY A 18 -9.99 -8.07 -8.36
CA GLY A 18 -9.15 -8.10 -7.16
C GLY A 18 -8.93 -9.53 -6.69
N VAL A 19 -8.01 -9.71 -5.72
CA VAL A 19 -7.70 -11.01 -5.09
C VAL A 19 -8.94 -11.70 -4.51
N HIS A 20 -9.95 -10.93 -4.13
CA HIS A 20 -11.17 -11.40 -3.47
C HIS A 20 -12.43 -11.36 -4.35
N GLY A 21 -12.33 -10.94 -5.62
CA GLY A 21 -13.47 -10.95 -6.54
C GLY A 21 -13.49 -9.84 -7.58
N VAL A 22 -14.60 -9.79 -8.31
CA VAL A 22 -14.86 -8.85 -9.41
C VAL A 22 -15.23 -7.49 -8.83
N VAL A 23 -14.66 -6.42 -9.41
CA VAL A 23 -15.08 -5.04 -9.17
C VAL A 23 -15.86 -4.54 -10.38
N VAL A 24 -17.07 -4.04 -10.14
CA VAL A 24 -17.95 -3.51 -11.18
C VAL A 24 -18.27 -2.04 -10.92
N LYS A 25 -18.50 -1.28 -11.98
CA LYS A 25 -19.00 0.08 -11.95
C LYS A 25 -20.52 0.04 -12.06
N ALA A 26 -21.19 0.80 -11.21
CA ALA A 26 -22.64 0.94 -11.23
C ALA A 26 -23.05 2.40 -11.03
N ARG A 27 -24.31 2.69 -11.32
CA ARG A 27 -25.00 3.94 -11.02
C ARG A 27 -25.97 3.70 -9.86
N ASP A 28 -25.92 4.53 -8.84
CA ASP A 28 -26.84 4.52 -7.70
C ASP A 28 -28.06 5.41 -8.00
N LEU A 29 -29.17 4.77 -8.37
CA LEU A 29 -30.42 5.44 -8.78
C LEU A 29 -31.14 6.14 -7.62
N SER A 30 -30.75 5.88 -6.37
CA SER A 30 -31.33 6.52 -5.18
C SER A 30 -30.52 7.72 -4.69
N ASN A 31 -29.37 8.01 -5.30
CA ASN A 31 -28.43 9.04 -4.84
C ASN A 31 -27.91 9.85 -6.03
N ASP A 32 -28.83 10.57 -6.69
CA ASP A 32 -28.54 11.50 -7.81
C ASP A 32 -27.70 10.87 -8.93
N ASP A 33 -28.02 9.62 -9.29
CA ASP A 33 -27.29 8.84 -10.31
C ASP A 33 -25.77 8.77 -10.08
N LYS A 34 -25.34 8.84 -8.81
CA LYS A 34 -23.93 8.80 -8.43
C LYS A 34 -23.27 7.52 -8.93
N ILE A 35 -22.09 7.67 -9.52
CA ILE A 35 -21.29 6.53 -9.96
C ILE A 35 -20.56 5.91 -8.77
N VAL A 36 -20.68 4.60 -8.63
CA VAL A 36 -20.11 3.80 -7.54
C VAL A 36 -19.30 2.61 -8.06
N ALA A 37 -18.39 2.11 -7.23
CA ALA A 37 -17.68 0.87 -7.46
C ALA A 37 -18.21 -0.21 -6.50
N ILE A 38 -18.59 -1.37 -7.02
CA ILE A 38 -19.11 -2.48 -6.23
C ILE A 38 -18.11 -3.63 -6.28
N LYS A 39 -17.53 -3.98 -5.13
CA LYS A 39 -16.63 -5.12 -4.96
C LYS A 39 -17.44 -6.29 -4.40
N LYS A 40 -17.54 -7.37 -5.16
CA LYS A 40 -18.21 -8.59 -4.71
C LYS A 40 -17.24 -9.47 -3.94
N LEU A 41 -17.62 -9.86 -2.73
CA LEU A 41 -16.86 -10.74 -1.86
C LEU A 41 -17.61 -12.06 -1.70
N ALA A 42 -17.04 -13.16 -2.16
CA ALA A 42 -17.67 -14.47 -1.99
C ALA A 42 -17.69 -14.90 -0.50
N LEU A 43 -18.86 -15.28 0.00
CA LEU A 43 -19.08 -15.82 1.36
C LEU A 43 -18.46 -17.22 1.50
N ARG A 44 -18.41 -17.97 0.39
CA ARG A 44 -17.81 -19.30 0.29
C ARG A 44 -16.72 -19.29 -0.78
N THR A 45 -15.48 -19.41 -0.36
CA THR A 45 -14.35 -19.66 -1.27
C THR A 45 -14.18 -21.16 -1.48
N LYS A 46 -13.29 -21.58 -2.40
CA LYS A 46 -12.86 -22.99 -2.52
C LYS A 46 -12.29 -23.57 -1.21
N HIS A 47 -11.98 -22.72 -0.22
CA HIS A 47 -11.34 -23.07 1.05
C HIS A 47 -12.19 -22.80 2.31
N GLY A 48 -13.49 -22.44 2.19
CA GLY A 48 -14.40 -22.28 3.33
C GLY A 48 -15.12 -20.92 3.39
N TRP A 49 -15.55 -20.54 4.59
CA TRP A 49 -16.28 -19.30 4.92
C TRP A 49 -15.44 -18.03 4.74
N ILE A 50 -16.06 -16.84 4.83
CA ILE A 50 -15.38 -15.53 4.77
C ILE A 50 -14.10 -15.54 5.61
N SER A 51 -13.00 -15.09 5.00
CA SER A 51 -11.72 -15.03 5.68
C SER A 51 -11.72 -13.98 6.81
N PRO A 52 -11.02 -14.23 7.93
CA PRO A 52 -10.83 -13.20 8.96
C PRO A 52 -10.20 -11.89 8.46
N ASN A 53 -9.50 -11.94 7.32
CA ASN A 53 -8.96 -10.78 6.63
C ASN A 53 -10.07 -9.91 6.03
N THR A 54 -11.03 -10.53 5.36
CA THR A 54 -12.19 -9.84 4.78
C THR A 54 -13.06 -9.16 5.84
N ILE A 55 -13.31 -9.83 6.98
CA ILE A 55 -14.06 -9.20 8.10
C ILE A 55 -13.31 -7.98 8.62
N ARG A 56 -11.98 -8.04 8.66
CA ARG A 56 -11.15 -6.93 9.14
C ARG A 56 -11.15 -5.77 8.15
N GLU A 57 -11.03 -6.04 6.85
CA GLU A 57 -11.17 -5.03 5.79
C GLU A 57 -12.48 -4.26 5.96
N ILE A 58 -13.61 -4.97 6.11
CA ILE A 58 -14.92 -4.35 6.34
C ILE A 58 -14.92 -3.50 7.62
N LYS A 59 -14.38 -4.01 8.73
CA LYS A 59 -14.33 -3.27 9.99
C LYS A 59 -13.47 -2.01 9.91
N VAL A 60 -12.31 -2.07 9.25
CA VAL A 60 -11.45 -0.89 9.06
C VAL A 60 -12.21 0.16 8.25
N LEU A 61 -12.83 -0.23 7.13
CA LEU A 61 -13.57 0.67 6.26
C LEU A 61 -14.80 1.29 6.94
N GLN A 62 -15.56 0.51 7.71
CA GLN A 62 -16.74 1.01 8.45
C GLN A 62 -16.39 2.04 9.53
N ASN A 63 -15.19 1.98 10.10
CA ASN A 63 -14.76 2.88 11.18
C ASN A 63 -13.81 3.97 10.70
N SER A 64 -13.49 4.03 9.40
CA SER A 64 -12.59 5.03 8.83
C SER A 64 -13.35 6.27 8.39
N GLN A 65 -12.97 7.43 8.93
CA GLN A 65 -13.47 8.75 8.57
C GLN A 65 -12.28 9.66 8.25
N CYS A 66 -11.68 9.43 7.08
CA CYS A 66 -10.54 10.21 6.59
C CYS A 66 -10.68 10.43 5.08
N GLU A 67 -10.38 11.65 4.63
CA GLU A 67 -10.47 12.02 3.21
C GLU A 67 -9.54 11.17 2.33
N ASN A 68 -8.41 10.71 2.87
CA ASN A 68 -7.42 9.91 2.15
C ASN A 68 -7.57 8.39 2.36
N ILE A 69 -8.73 7.93 2.86
CA ILE A 69 -9.11 6.52 2.95
C ILE A 69 -10.36 6.29 2.11
N LEU A 70 -10.39 5.19 1.33
CA LEU A 70 -11.53 4.88 0.46
C LEU A 70 -12.81 4.69 1.29
N SER A 71 -13.87 5.41 0.93
CA SER A 71 -15.13 5.37 1.67
C SER A 71 -16.01 4.20 1.26
N LEU A 72 -16.40 3.37 2.24
CA LEU A 72 -17.47 2.39 2.11
C LEU A 72 -18.82 3.11 2.28
N LEU A 73 -19.60 3.19 1.19
CA LEU A 73 -20.88 3.91 1.14
C LEU A 73 -22.06 3.05 1.57
N ASP A 74 -22.04 1.77 1.22
CA ASP A 74 -23.13 0.83 1.49
C ASP A 74 -22.61 -0.61 1.44
N MET A 75 -23.40 -1.55 1.97
CA MET A 75 -23.13 -2.98 1.93
C MET A 75 -24.43 -3.76 1.88
N TYR A 76 -24.54 -4.74 0.98
CA TYR A 76 -25.72 -5.58 0.86
C TYR A 76 -25.35 -7.05 0.63
N PRO A 77 -26.20 -8.00 1.08
CA PRO A 77 -26.00 -9.42 0.81
C PRO A 77 -26.21 -9.72 -0.69
N ASP A 78 -25.35 -10.57 -1.23
CA ASP A 78 -25.49 -11.17 -2.57
C ASP A 78 -25.67 -12.69 -2.41
N LEU A 79 -26.23 -13.37 -3.41
CA LEU A 79 -26.52 -14.82 -3.37
C LEU A 79 -25.28 -15.66 -3.03
N SER A 80 -24.12 -15.21 -3.47
CA SER A 80 -22.84 -15.89 -3.27
C SER A 80 -21.96 -15.24 -2.20
N GLY A 81 -22.40 -14.15 -1.57
CA GLY A 81 -21.47 -13.22 -0.95
C GLY A 81 -22.03 -11.99 -0.25
N ILE A 82 -21.15 -11.02 -0.09
CA ILE A 82 -21.46 -9.66 0.34
C ILE A 82 -20.93 -8.73 -0.74
N SER A 83 -21.72 -7.75 -1.15
CA SER A 83 -21.28 -6.67 -2.03
C SER A 83 -20.96 -5.44 -1.20
N LEU A 84 -19.76 -4.91 -1.37
CA LEU A 84 -19.31 -3.65 -0.78
C LEU A 84 -19.41 -2.55 -1.83
N VAL A 85 -20.08 -1.45 -1.49
CA VAL A 85 -20.28 -0.29 -2.37
C VAL A 85 -19.36 0.83 -1.94
N PHE A 86 -18.51 1.29 -2.84
CA PHE A 86 -17.53 2.35 -2.63
C PHE A 86 -17.79 3.54 -3.54
N GLU A 87 -17.20 4.69 -3.17
CA GLU A 87 -17.02 5.77 -4.13
C GLU A 87 -16.23 5.28 -5.36
N TYR A 88 -16.62 5.75 -6.54
CA TYR A 88 -15.92 5.38 -7.77
C TYR A 88 -14.68 6.24 -7.98
N MET A 89 -13.53 5.58 -8.02
CA MET A 89 -12.24 6.19 -8.34
C MET A 89 -11.81 5.74 -9.74
N PRO A 90 -11.75 6.64 -10.75
CA PRO A 90 -11.43 6.29 -12.13
C PRO A 90 -9.99 5.85 -12.35
N TYR A 91 -9.05 6.25 -11.48
CA TYR A 91 -7.62 5.99 -11.68
C TYR A 91 -7.00 5.31 -10.46
N THR A 92 -5.98 4.50 -10.71
CA THR A 92 -4.96 4.16 -9.72
C THR A 92 -3.74 5.05 -9.93
N LEU A 93 -2.93 5.27 -8.90
CA LEU A 93 -1.64 5.94 -9.06
C LEU A 93 -0.77 5.19 -10.07
N TYR A 94 -0.81 3.86 -10.08
CA TYR A 94 -0.14 3.05 -11.10
C TYR A 94 -0.55 3.45 -12.53
N SER A 95 -1.86 3.56 -12.80
CA SER A 95 -2.36 3.94 -14.13
C SER A 95 -1.94 5.35 -14.52
N LYS A 96 -1.96 6.31 -13.57
CA LYS A 96 -1.49 7.68 -13.78
C LYS A 96 0.01 7.74 -14.08
N MET A 97 0.82 6.91 -13.43
CA MET A 97 2.27 6.85 -13.66
C MET A 97 2.66 6.17 -14.98
N LYS A 98 1.75 5.40 -15.57
CA LYS A 98 1.94 4.73 -16.87
C LYS A 98 1.37 5.51 -18.05
N ASP A 99 0.72 6.64 -17.80
CA ASP A 99 0.26 7.54 -18.85
C ASP A 99 1.45 8.35 -19.39
N GLU A 100 1.98 7.93 -20.54
CA GLU A 100 3.10 8.62 -21.21
C GLU A 100 2.67 9.94 -21.86
N GLU A 101 1.38 10.11 -22.18
CA GLU A 101 0.84 11.33 -22.76
C GLU A 101 0.66 12.41 -21.68
N HIS A 102 0.35 12.00 -20.44
CA HIS A 102 0.14 12.89 -19.30
C HIS A 102 1.01 12.49 -18.09
N PRO A 103 2.34 12.68 -18.16
CA PRO A 103 3.22 12.40 -17.02
C PRO A 103 2.87 13.24 -15.80
N LEU A 104 3.06 12.66 -14.61
CA LEU A 104 2.83 13.37 -13.35
C LEU A 104 3.68 14.63 -13.23
N SER A 105 3.02 15.77 -13.00
CA SER A 105 3.68 17.01 -12.65
C SER A 105 4.28 16.94 -11.24
N ARG A 106 5.31 17.76 -10.97
CA ARG A 106 5.87 17.87 -9.61
C ARG A 106 4.84 18.32 -8.56
N HIS A 107 3.82 19.07 -8.96
CA HIS A 107 2.75 19.47 -8.05
C HIS A 107 1.89 18.26 -7.66
N GLU A 108 1.49 17.45 -8.63
CA GLU A 108 0.74 16.20 -8.39
C GLU A 108 1.55 15.24 -7.51
N ILE A 109 2.83 15.01 -7.82
CA ILE A 109 3.70 14.13 -7.02
C ILE A 109 3.73 14.54 -5.55
N ARG A 110 3.91 15.83 -5.26
CA ARG A 110 3.92 16.35 -3.88
C ARG A 110 2.55 16.22 -3.21
N ARG A 111 1.48 16.52 -3.94
CA ARG A 111 0.10 16.44 -3.41
C ARG A 111 -0.28 14.99 -3.10
N TYR A 112 0.00 14.06 -4.00
CA TYR A 112 -0.23 12.63 -3.81
C TYR A 112 0.59 12.08 -2.65
N MET A 113 1.86 12.49 -2.51
CA MET A 113 2.67 12.08 -1.35
C MET A 113 2.10 12.61 -0.03
N ALA A 114 1.69 13.88 0.02
CA ALA A 114 1.09 14.46 1.21
C ALA A 114 -0.22 13.74 1.61
N MET A 115 -1.08 13.44 0.63
CA MET A 115 -2.32 12.69 0.86
C MET A 115 -2.08 11.25 1.31
N LEU A 116 -1.06 10.58 0.76
CA LEU A 116 -0.64 9.26 1.21
C LEU A 116 -0.18 9.29 2.68
N LEU A 117 0.66 10.26 3.04
CA LEU A 117 1.13 10.43 4.43
C LEU A 117 -0.02 10.75 5.38
N ASN A 118 -0.96 11.61 4.98
CA ASN A 118 -2.15 11.90 5.79
C ASN A 118 -3.01 10.66 6.04
N GLY A 119 -3.23 9.84 5.01
CA GLY A 119 -3.96 8.58 5.15
C GLY A 119 -3.23 7.57 6.04
N LEU A 120 -1.90 7.45 5.89
CA LEU A 120 -1.09 6.57 6.74
C LEU A 120 -1.05 7.04 8.20
N LYS A 121 -0.91 8.35 8.43
CA LYS A 121 -0.98 8.94 9.77
C LYS A 121 -2.29 8.55 10.45
N TYR A 122 -3.42 8.77 9.77
CA TYR A 122 -4.74 8.41 10.27
C TYR A 122 -4.85 6.92 10.65
N LEU A 123 -4.37 6.02 9.78
CA LEU A 123 -4.39 4.57 10.05
C LEU A 123 -3.51 4.22 11.24
N HIS A 124 -2.31 4.81 11.33
CA HIS A 124 -1.35 4.53 12.40
C HIS A 124 -1.84 5.04 13.75
N GLU A 125 -2.55 6.17 13.80
CA GLU A 125 -3.23 6.68 15.01
C GLU A 125 -4.35 5.73 15.49
N LEU A 126 -5.00 5.00 14.57
CA LEU A 126 -5.97 3.95 14.89
C LEU A 126 -5.31 2.58 15.17
N LEU A 127 -3.98 2.54 15.31
CA LEU A 127 -3.20 1.32 15.50
C LEU A 127 -3.38 0.30 14.36
N ILE A 128 -3.59 0.75 13.13
CA ILE A 128 -3.76 -0.10 11.94
C ILE A 128 -2.51 0.01 11.04
N MET A 129 -1.85 -1.11 10.75
CA MET A 129 -0.89 -1.23 9.65
C MET A 129 -1.61 -1.64 8.38
N HIS A 130 -1.33 -1.00 7.25
CA HIS A 130 -1.91 -1.35 5.95
C HIS A 130 -1.28 -2.61 5.37
N ARG A 131 0.06 -2.68 5.36
CA ARG A 131 0.90 -3.81 4.91
C ARG A 131 0.87 -4.13 3.42
N ASP A 132 0.31 -3.25 2.59
CA ASP A 132 0.24 -3.44 1.12
C ASP A 132 0.14 -2.10 0.38
N ILE A 133 0.92 -1.12 0.83
CA ILE A 133 1.02 0.18 0.15
C ILE A 133 1.82 -0.01 -1.14
N LYS A 134 1.20 0.35 -2.26
CA LYS A 134 1.77 0.31 -3.61
C LYS A 134 0.88 1.15 -4.55
N PRO A 135 1.38 1.62 -5.72
CA PRO A 135 0.63 2.49 -6.62
C PRO A 135 -0.71 1.92 -7.10
N ALA A 136 -0.85 0.59 -7.16
CA ALA A 136 -2.11 -0.06 -7.54
C ALA A 136 -3.21 0.04 -6.46
N ASN A 137 -2.83 0.22 -5.18
CA ASN A 137 -3.76 0.34 -4.04
C ASN A 137 -3.97 1.80 -3.60
N LEU A 138 -3.50 2.75 -4.41
CA LEU A 138 -3.70 4.18 -4.21
C LEU A 138 -4.60 4.67 -5.33
N LEU A 139 -5.85 4.99 -5.00
CA LEU A 139 -6.87 5.39 -5.96
C LEU A 139 -6.94 6.91 -6.06
N ILE A 140 -7.24 7.44 -7.24
CA ILE A 140 -7.29 8.89 -7.50
C ILE A 140 -8.63 9.23 -8.18
N ASP A 141 -9.31 10.23 -7.64
CA ASP A 141 -10.57 10.73 -8.20
C ASP A 141 -10.36 11.75 -9.34
N ARG A 142 -11.44 12.35 -9.85
CA ARG A 142 -11.36 13.36 -10.92
C ARG A 142 -10.87 14.73 -10.43
N HIS A 143 -10.76 14.92 -9.12
CA HIS A 143 -10.33 16.17 -8.46
C HIS A 143 -8.91 16.04 -7.87
N ASP A 144 -8.18 15.00 -8.28
CA ASP A 144 -6.84 14.66 -7.81
C ASP A 144 -6.76 14.42 -6.30
N VAL A 145 -7.82 13.85 -5.71
CA VAL A 145 -7.82 13.34 -4.34
C VAL A 145 -7.36 11.89 -4.33
N LEU A 146 -6.28 11.61 -3.61
CA LEU A 146 -5.73 10.28 -3.44
C LEU A 146 -6.33 9.62 -2.20
N LYS A 147 -6.77 8.37 -2.36
CA LYS A 147 -7.31 7.54 -1.28
C LYS A 147 -6.65 6.16 -1.25
N ILE A 148 -6.28 5.73 -0.04
CA ILE A 148 -5.75 4.39 0.21
C ILE A 148 -6.90 3.37 0.19
N CYS A 149 -6.71 2.25 -0.50
CA CYS A 149 -7.67 1.16 -0.57
C CYS A 149 -7.03 -0.22 -0.32
N ASP A 150 -7.88 -1.26 -0.29
CA ASP A 150 -7.49 -2.67 -0.14
C ASP A 150 -6.84 -3.03 1.20
N PHE A 151 -7.67 -3.07 2.24
CA PHE A 151 -7.27 -3.42 3.60
C PHE A 151 -7.25 -4.94 3.86
N GLY A 152 -7.26 -5.77 2.82
CA GLY A 152 -7.28 -7.23 2.95
C GLY A 152 -6.09 -7.80 3.72
N LEU A 153 -4.94 -7.11 3.72
CA LEU A 153 -3.75 -7.49 4.48
C LEU A 153 -3.55 -6.70 5.78
N ALA A 154 -4.41 -5.71 6.05
CA ALA A 154 -4.26 -4.82 7.19
C ALA A 154 -4.33 -5.58 8.53
N ARG A 155 -3.64 -5.06 9.55
CA ARG A 155 -3.62 -5.63 10.90
C ARG A 155 -3.56 -4.55 11.97
N LEU A 156 -4.28 -4.79 13.06
CA LEU A 156 -4.09 -4.02 14.28
C LEU A 156 -2.72 -4.35 14.87
N PHE A 157 -1.89 -3.33 15.05
CA PHE A 157 -0.68 -3.44 15.85
C PHE A 157 -0.94 -3.06 17.31
N ASN A 158 -0.02 -3.45 18.18
CA ASN A 158 -0.08 -3.09 19.59
C ASN A 158 1.32 -2.69 20.03
N ASP A 159 1.54 -1.40 20.25
CA ASP A 159 2.83 -0.88 20.70
C ASP A 159 3.19 -1.35 22.12
N GLN A 160 2.21 -1.84 22.88
CA GLN A 160 2.42 -2.40 24.23
C GLN A 160 2.82 -3.87 24.22
N ASP A 161 2.70 -4.56 23.08
CA ASP A 161 3.09 -5.97 22.94
C ASP A 161 4.08 -6.16 21.77
N PRO A 162 5.39 -5.93 22.02
CA PRO A 162 6.42 -6.12 21.00
C PRO A 162 6.64 -7.58 20.64
N SER A 163 6.06 -8.54 21.39
CA SER A 163 6.18 -9.98 21.12
C SER A 163 5.16 -10.48 20.09
N LYS A 164 4.19 -9.63 19.70
CA LYS A 164 3.13 -10.00 18.77
C LYS A 164 3.70 -10.37 17.39
N VAL A 165 3.49 -11.63 17.02
CA VAL A 165 3.90 -12.20 15.74
C VAL A 165 2.82 -11.96 14.69
N TYR A 166 3.23 -11.46 13.52
CA TYR A 166 2.37 -11.26 12.36
C TYR A 166 2.69 -12.24 11.24
N SER A 167 1.70 -12.53 10.39
CA SER A 167 1.87 -13.37 9.21
C SER A 167 2.85 -12.75 8.22
N PRO A 168 3.67 -13.53 7.47
CA PRO A 168 4.50 -12.98 6.40
C PRO A 168 3.71 -12.12 5.41
N GLN A 169 4.32 -11.06 4.87
CA GLN A 169 3.70 -10.27 3.80
C GLN A 169 3.83 -11.03 2.47
N VAL A 170 2.70 -11.45 1.89
CA VAL A 170 2.66 -12.24 0.64
C VAL A 170 2.41 -11.35 -0.60
N ALA A 171 2.40 -10.02 -0.43
CA ALA A 171 2.02 -9.06 -1.47
C ALA A 171 3.16 -8.66 -2.43
N THR A 172 2.95 -7.63 -3.25
CA THR A 172 3.93 -7.12 -4.22
C THR A 172 5.25 -6.78 -3.53
N ARG A 173 6.33 -7.40 -3.97
CA ARG A 173 7.57 -7.44 -3.20
C ARG A 173 8.42 -6.18 -3.30
N TRP A 174 8.22 -5.38 -4.34
CA TRP A 174 8.97 -4.16 -4.64
C TRP A 174 8.91 -3.09 -3.54
N TYR A 175 7.86 -3.14 -2.71
CA TYR A 175 7.60 -2.19 -1.63
C TYR A 175 7.82 -2.79 -0.23
N ARG A 176 8.36 -4.02 -0.13
CA ARG A 176 8.62 -4.66 1.16
C ARG A 176 9.86 -4.09 1.83
N ALA A 177 9.74 -3.80 3.12
CA ALA A 177 10.82 -3.31 3.96
C ALA A 177 11.90 -4.39 4.21
N PRO A 178 13.18 -4.00 4.42
CA PRO A 178 14.29 -4.94 4.55
C PRO A 178 14.14 -5.86 5.76
N GLU A 179 13.59 -5.39 6.88
CA GLU A 179 13.33 -6.23 8.04
C GLU A 179 12.37 -7.39 7.71
N ILE A 180 11.39 -7.17 6.82
CA ILE A 180 10.47 -8.20 6.35
C ILE A 180 11.19 -9.18 5.43
N LEU A 181 12.05 -8.69 4.54
CA LEU A 181 12.86 -9.53 3.64
C LEU A 181 13.87 -10.40 4.39
N TRP A 182 14.32 -9.96 5.56
CA TRP A 182 15.13 -10.76 6.51
C TRP A 182 14.32 -11.63 7.47
N GLY A 183 13.01 -11.75 7.24
CA GLY A 183 12.13 -12.69 7.94
C GLY A 183 11.61 -12.19 9.28
N CYS A 184 11.70 -10.90 9.59
CA CYS A 184 11.12 -10.33 10.81
C CYS A 184 9.61 -10.64 10.88
N GLN A 185 9.16 -11.17 12.02
CA GLN A 185 7.73 -11.45 12.26
C GLN A 185 7.11 -10.50 13.30
N THR A 186 7.93 -9.74 14.02
CA THR A 186 7.54 -8.72 15.00
C THR A 186 7.87 -7.34 14.41
N TYR A 187 6.93 -6.77 13.67
CA TYR A 187 7.12 -5.50 12.96
C TYR A 187 5.94 -4.57 13.19
N GLY A 188 6.16 -3.28 12.92
CA GLY A 188 5.22 -2.20 13.19
C GLY A 188 4.90 -1.35 11.96
N PRO A 189 4.24 -0.19 12.15
CA PRO A 189 3.79 0.69 11.08
C PRO A 189 4.91 1.24 10.19
N SER A 190 6.18 1.16 10.62
CA SER A 190 7.34 1.58 9.83
C SER A 190 7.46 0.86 8.48
N ILE A 191 6.88 -0.33 8.31
CA ILE A 191 6.84 -1.03 7.02
C ILE A 191 6.02 -0.29 5.97
N ASP A 192 4.95 0.39 6.39
CA ASP A 192 4.11 1.19 5.49
C ASP A 192 4.87 2.46 5.07
N MET A 193 5.69 3.00 5.98
CA MET A 193 6.54 4.16 5.70
C MET A 193 7.63 3.84 4.67
N TRP A 194 8.24 2.65 4.77
CA TRP A 194 9.16 2.16 3.74
C TRP A 194 8.46 2.08 2.38
N ALA A 195 7.29 1.46 2.33
CA ALA A 195 6.52 1.33 1.11
C ALA A 195 6.13 2.71 0.53
N ALA A 196 5.76 3.68 1.37
CA ALA A 196 5.50 5.05 0.95
C ALA A 196 6.75 5.74 0.38
N GLY A 197 7.93 5.52 0.96
CA GLY A 197 9.21 5.98 0.42
C GLY A 197 9.51 5.39 -0.97
N CYS A 198 9.27 4.09 -1.15
CA CYS A 198 9.39 3.43 -2.46
C CYS A 198 8.40 4.02 -3.50
N VAL A 199 7.14 4.24 -3.11
CA VAL A 199 6.13 4.87 -3.99
C VAL A 199 6.54 6.29 -4.37
N PHE A 200 7.04 7.08 -3.42
CA PHE A 200 7.49 8.45 -3.68
C PHE A 200 8.68 8.48 -4.64
N ALA A 201 9.66 7.61 -4.42
CA ALA A 201 10.80 7.46 -5.30
C ALA A 201 10.39 7.03 -6.72
N GLU A 202 9.40 6.14 -6.83
CA GLU A 202 8.87 5.72 -8.14
C GLU A 202 8.15 6.86 -8.87
N MET A 203 7.35 7.67 -8.16
CA MET A 203 6.72 8.86 -8.74
C MET A 203 7.75 9.86 -9.28
N LEU A 204 8.86 10.04 -8.56
CA LEU A 204 9.94 10.96 -8.96
C LEU A 204 10.76 10.45 -10.16
N ARG A 205 10.91 9.13 -10.29
CA ARG A 205 11.80 8.49 -11.28
C ARG A 205 11.06 7.94 -12.50
N GLY A 206 9.77 7.69 -12.40
CA GLY A 206 8.97 6.96 -13.39
C GLY A 206 9.19 5.44 -13.40
N VAL A 207 10.13 4.93 -12.59
CA VAL A 207 10.45 3.49 -12.47
C VAL A 207 10.65 3.07 -11.01
N PRO A 208 10.29 1.82 -10.63
CA PRO A 208 10.38 1.39 -9.23
C PRO A 208 11.78 1.57 -8.64
N LEU A 209 11.85 1.95 -7.37
CA LEU A 209 13.13 2.06 -6.66
C LEU A 209 13.83 0.71 -6.53
N PHE A 210 13.06 -0.34 -6.21
CA PHE A 210 13.55 -1.70 -6.05
C PHE A 210 12.62 -2.69 -6.75
N SER A 211 13.06 -3.29 -7.85
CA SER A 211 12.24 -4.20 -8.67
C SER A 211 12.83 -5.61 -8.78
N GLY A 212 13.07 -6.29 -7.66
CA GLY A 212 13.63 -7.64 -7.66
C GLY A 212 12.59 -8.68 -8.08
N ALA A 213 13.01 -9.81 -8.67
CA ALA A 213 12.11 -10.92 -8.97
C ALA A 213 11.91 -11.85 -7.76
N THR A 214 12.95 -12.06 -6.94
CA THR A 214 12.93 -12.91 -5.72
C THR A 214 13.23 -12.13 -4.43
N ASP A 215 12.85 -12.66 -3.25
CA ASP A 215 13.14 -11.98 -1.95
C ASP A 215 14.62 -11.68 -1.77
N ILE A 216 15.49 -12.58 -2.23
CA ILE A 216 16.94 -12.39 -2.23
C ILE A 216 17.36 -11.29 -3.21
N GLU A 217 16.83 -11.27 -4.44
CA GLU A 217 17.15 -10.21 -5.41
C GLU A 217 16.65 -8.84 -4.97
N GLN A 218 15.45 -8.78 -4.36
CA GLN A 218 14.92 -7.53 -3.82
C GLN A 218 15.88 -6.97 -2.77
N LEU A 219 16.30 -7.82 -1.85
CA LEU A 219 17.22 -7.43 -0.79
C LEU A 219 18.60 -7.05 -1.34
N ALA A 220 19.08 -7.74 -2.39
CA ALA A 220 20.31 -7.38 -3.09
C ALA A 220 20.22 -5.97 -3.73
N LEU A 221 19.07 -5.61 -4.32
CA LEU A 221 18.83 -4.27 -4.85
C LEU A 221 18.85 -3.22 -3.74
N VAL A 222 18.20 -3.51 -2.60
CA VAL A 222 18.25 -2.61 -1.44
C VAL A 222 19.69 -2.39 -0.98
N VAL A 223 20.47 -3.46 -0.80
CA VAL A 223 21.89 -3.38 -0.37
C VAL A 223 22.77 -2.68 -1.39
N ARG A 224 22.55 -2.90 -2.70
CA ARG A 224 23.32 -2.20 -3.74
C ARG A 224 23.05 -0.69 -3.70
N THR A 225 21.79 -0.32 -3.53
CA THR A 225 21.34 1.08 -3.59
C THR A 225 21.68 1.84 -2.31
N LEU A 226 21.36 1.29 -1.14
CA LEU A 226 21.54 1.96 0.16
C LEU A 226 22.90 1.66 0.81
N GLY A 227 23.63 0.68 0.29
CA GLY A 227 24.84 0.15 0.91
C GLY A 227 24.54 -0.94 1.94
N THR A 228 25.58 -1.59 2.44
CA THR A 228 25.44 -2.61 3.47
C THR A 228 24.99 -1.98 4.80
N PRO A 229 23.97 -2.53 5.49
CA PRO A 229 23.52 -2.00 6.77
C PRO A 229 24.66 -1.81 7.77
N ILE A 230 24.79 -0.60 8.31
CA ILE A 230 25.81 -0.28 9.30
C ILE A 230 25.34 -0.78 10.67
N LEU A 231 26.05 -1.77 11.22
CA LEU A 231 25.69 -2.41 12.50
C LEU A 231 25.65 -1.44 13.69
N LYS A 232 26.38 -0.32 13.63
CA LYS A 232 26.31 0.75 14.64
C LYS A 232 24.96 1.48 14.58
N GLU A 233 24.35 1.57 13.41
CA GLU A 233 23.08 2.27 13.19
C GLU A 233 21.86 1.36 13.32
N TRP A 234 22.04 0.05 13.11
CA TRP A 234 21.01 -0.96 13.30
C TRP A 234 21.58 -2.25 13.89
N PRO A 235 21.95 -2.26 15.18
CA PRO A 235 22.54 -3.43 15.82
C PRO A 235 21.57 -4.63 15.87
N GLU A 236 20.26 -4.38 15.98
CA GLU A 236 19.20 -5.38 16.04
C GLU A 236 19.08 -6.19 14.74
N VAL A 237 19.64 -5.73 13.61
CA VAL A 237 19.62 -6.50 12.36
C VAL A 237 20.20 -7.91 12.53
N ARG A 238 21.15 -8.09 13.47
CA ARG A 238 21.79 -9.37 13.76
C ARG A 238 20.84 -10.42 14.36
N SER A 239 19.76 -9.99 14.98
CA SER A 239 18.75 -10.89 15.56
C SER A 239 17.67 -11.30 14.56
N LEU A 240 17.67 -10.72 13.35
CA LEU A 240 16.69 -11.08 12.34
C LEU A 240 16.90 -12.52 11.83
N PRO A 241 15.83 -13.30 11.62
CA PRO A 241 15.92 -14.73 11.36
C PRO A 241 16.85 -15.14 10.21
N ASP A 242 16.87 -14.37 9.13
CA ASP A 242 17.61 -14.72 7.92
C ASP A 242 18.84 -13.83 7.66
N TYR A 243 19.13 -12.86 8.54
CA TYR A 243 20.28 -11.96 8.35
C TYR A 243 21.60 -12.72 8.26
N ASN A 244 21.79 -13.75 9.10
CA ASN A 244 23.02 -14.53 9.09
C ASN A 244 23.09 -15.61 7.99
N LYS A 245 21.96 -15.90 7.34
CA LYS A 245 21.84 -16.90 6.27
C LYS A 245 22.03 -16.28 4.89
N ILE A 246 21.60 -15.03 4.73
CA ILE A 246 21.68 -14.29 3.47
C ILE A 246 22.83 -13.27 3.58
N ARG A 247 23.87 -13.47 2.78
CA ARG A 247 25.04 -12.59 2.72
C ARG A 247 25.19 -12.00 1.33
N PHE A 248 25.44 -10.70 1.29
CA PHE A 248 25.80 -9.98 0.07
C PHE A 248 27.22 -9.42 0.21
N PRO A 249 27.94 -9.19 -0.89
CA PRO A 249 29.18 -8.43 -0.85
C PRO A 249 28.97 -7.05 -0.20
N ASN A 250 29.99 -6.55 0.49
CA ASN A 250 29.93 -5.21 1.06
C ASN A 250 29.73 -4.17 -0.06
N ALA A 251 28.69 -3.36 0.07
CA ALA A 251 28.33 -2.32 -0.88
C ALA A 251 28.41 -0.95 -0.18
N LYS A 252 28.96 0.04 -0.90
CA LYS A 252 29.03 1.43 -0.40
C LYS A 252 27.67 2.15 -0.48
N GLY A 253 26.75 1.65 -1.30
CA GLY A 253 25.55 2.37 -1.70
C GLY A 253 25.81 3.23 -2.94
N GLU A 254 24.74 3.49 -3.67
CA GLU A 254 24.69 4.43 -4.77
C GLU A 254 24.49 5.85 -4.20
N ARG A 255 24.95 6.88 -4.92
CA ARG A 255 24.66 8.26 -4.52
C ARG A 255 23.26 8.60 -4.96
N TRP A 256 22.46 9.18 -4.06
CA TRP A 256 21.07 9.54 -4.37
C TRP A 256 20.95 10.46 -5.60
N GLU A 257 21.90 11.36 -5.81
CA GLU A 257 21.89 12.24 -7.00
C GLU A 257 22.08 11.50 -8.33
N ASP A 258 22.65 10.30 -8.30
CA ASP A 258 22.86 9.46 -9.48
C ASP A 258 21.64 8.55 -9.74
N ILE A 259 20.75 8.37 -8.74
CA ILE A 259 19.53 7.55 -8.81
C ILE A 259 18.33 8.35 -9.36
N PHE A 260 18.25 9.63 -8.98
CA PHE A 260 17.14 10.52 -9.30
C PHE A 260 17.44 11.42 -10.50
N PRO A 261 16.42 11.83 -11.26
CA PRO A 261 16.58 12.86 -12.29
C PRO A 261 17.20 14.14 -11.72
N SER A 262 17.98 14.85 -12.53
CA SER A 262 18.71 16.06 -12.10
C SER A 262 17.82 17.20 -11.60
N PHE A 263 16.53 17.17 -11.91
CA PHE A 263 15.54 18.15 -11.47
C PHE A 263 14.87 17.81 -10.12
N THR A 264 15.16 16.62 -9.55
CA THR A 264 14.69 16.22 -8.23
C THR A 264 15.43 17.03 -7.17
N THR A 265 14.68 17.63 -6.25
CA THR A 265 15.22 18.54 -5.24
C THR A 265 15.84 17.77 -4.07
N LYS A 266 16.78 18.40 -3.36
CA LYS A 266 17.39 17.81 -2.15
C LYS A 266 16.36 17.45 -1.07
N ASN A 267 15.28 18.21 -0.95
CA ASN A 267 14.22 17.92 0.02
C ASN A 267 13.42 16.67 -0.36
N GLU A 268 13.13 16.47 -1.66
CA GLU A 268 12.47 15.27 -2.15
C GLU A 268 13.35 14.04 -1.94
N ILE A 269 14.65 14.14 -2.24
CA ILE A 269 15.62 13.07 -1.98
C ILE A 269 15.72 12.78 -0.48
N GLY A 270 15.83 13.81 0.36
CA GLY A 270 15.92 13.65 1.81
C GLY A 270 14.68 13.00 2.42
N LEU A 271 13.49 13.28 1.88
CA LEU A 271 12.26 12.61 2.30
C LEU A 271 12.26 11.13 1.90
N VAL A 272 12.71 10.78 0.67
CA VAL A 272 12.89 9.37 0.30
C VAL A 272 13.85 8.68 1.26
N ASP A 273 15.05 9.25 1.44
CA ASP A 273 16.12 8.69 2.30
C ASP A 273 15.63 8.44 3.73
N GLY A 274 14.90 9.39 4.32
CA GLY A 274 14.31 9.23 5.65
C GLY A 274 13.21 8.16 5.73
N LEU A 275 12.44 7.96 4.65
CA LEU A 275 11.38 6.94 4.57
C LEU A 275 11.92 5.53 4.26
N VAL A 276 13.03 5.41 3.53
CA VAL A 276 13.65 4.12 3.18
C VAL A 276 14.89 3.81 4.03
N MET A 277 14.92 4.27 5.27
CA MET A 277 15.99 3.95 6.20
C MET A 277 15.91 2.48 6.67
N TYR A 278 17.07 1.82 6.76
CA TYR A 278 17.18 0.43 7.22
C TYR A 278 16.57 0.21 8.61
N ASN A 279 17.02 0.99 9.60
CA ASN A 279 16.55 0.84 10.97
C ASN A 279 15.09 1.33 11.07
N PRO A 280 14.12 0.43 11.33
CA PRO A 280 12.71 0.81 11.41
C PRO A 280 12.42 1.84 12.50
N ASN A 281 13.24 1.92 13.56
CA ASN A 281 13.08 2.87 14.66
C ASN A 281 13.60 4.28 14.34
N ARG A 282 14.42 4.41 13.29
CA ARG A 282 14.95 5.71 12.83
C ARG A 282 14.29 6.20 11.54
N ARG A 283 13.49 5.34 10.91
CA ARG A 283 12.67 5.66 9.74
C ARG A 283 11.63 6.74 10.09
N LEU A 284 11.39 7.68 9.17
CA LEU A 284 10.37 8.71 9.36
C LEU A 284 8.98 8.08 9.58
N THR A 285 8.22 8.66 10.50
CA THR A 285 6.81 8.33 10.73
C THR A 285 5.93 9.23 9.87
N ALA A 286 4.66 8.88 9.66
CA ALA A 286 3.76 9.69 8.84
C ALA A 286 3.49 11.11 9.38
N GLU A 287 3.75 11.33 10.68
CA GLU A 287 3.59 12.63 11.33
C GLU A 287 4.79 13.58 11.12
N LYS A 288 6.00 13.05 10.90
CA LYS A 288 7.25 13.81 10.84
C LYS A 288 7.66 14.12 9.41
#